data_AF-A0A7S0LDM4-F1
#
_entry.id   AF-A0A7S0LDM4-F1
#
_cell.length_a   1.000
_cell.length_b   1.000
_cell.length_c   1.000
_cell.angle_alpha   90.00
_cell.angle_beta   90.00
_cell.angle_gamma   90.00
#
_symmetry.space_group_name_H-M   'P 1'
#
loop_
_entity.id
_entity.type
_entity.pdbx_description
1 polymer ?
#
loop_
_entity_poly.entity_id
_entity_poly.type
_entity_poly.pdbx_seq_one_letter_code
_entity_poly.pdbx_strand_id
1 'polypeptide(L)'
;AACRDFVLAHVDLMTEHWKEQSSEQYKDPALALQMKRSVCANAQIDACGVDELPNEYSPLTADECDMCEALVIDLYQMVSSSVDRPNKAKTDPYFRLVGMMSEVCDELPMRHPIRKAERGPLLESCQDFWDEHEHTLLKLALKHDASFAQGLCSDVLDLCDGSIPKDEL
;
A
#
# COMPACT_ATOMS: atom_id res chain seq x y z
N ALA A 1 -5.46 11.94 -22.32
CA ALA A 1 -6.74 12.58 -22.70
C ALA A 1 -7.93 11.79 -22.15
N ALA A 2 -7.95 10.45 -22.27
CA ALA A 2 -9.04 9.59 -21.77
C ALA A 2 -9.36 9.72 -20.27
N CYS A 3 -8.36 9.76 -19.36
CA CYS A 3 -8.65 9.88 -17.92
C CYS A 3 -9.20 11.26 -17.47
N ARG A 4 -9.22 12.28 -18.35
CA ARG A 4 -9.68 13.62 -17.98
C ARG A 4 -11.20 13.79 -18.13
N ASP A 5 -11.84 13.00 -18.99
CA ASP A 5 -13.24 13.18 -19.37
C ASP A 5 -14.22 12.30 -18.57
N PHE A 6 -13.74 11.31 -17.79
CA PHE A 6 -14.60 10.31 -17.14
C PHE A 6 -14.91 10.55 -15.66
N VAL A 7 -14.50 11.69 -15.08
CA VAL A 7 -14.52 12.00 -13.63
C VAL A 7 -15.92 11.95 -12.98
N LEU A 8 -17.02 11.96 -13.75
CA LEU A 8 -18.39 11.93 -13.21
C LEU A 8 -19.09 10.57 -13.24
N ALA A 9 -18.63 9.61 -14.06
CA ALA A 9 -19.05 8.20 -13.96
C ALA A 9 -18.24 7.40 -12.90
N HIS A 10 -17.40 8.12 -12.13
CA HIS A 10 -16.38 7.60 -11.22
C HIS A 10 -16.93 6.94 -9.96
N VAL A 11 -18.04 7.38 -9.40
CA VAL A 11 -18.49 6.92 -8.08
C VAL A 11 -19.15 5.54 -8.17
N ASP A 12 -19.96 5.31 -9.20
CA ASP A 12 -20.68 4.04 -9.38
C ASP A 12 -19.73 2.90 -9.77
N LEU A 13 -18.70 3.20 -10.56
CA LEU A 13 -17.73 2.21 -11.05
C LEU A 13 -16.69 1.83 -9.98
N MET A 14 -16.33 2.77 -9.10
CA MET A 14 -15.58 2.48 -7.87
C MET A 14 -16.39 1.56 -6.94
N THR A 15 -17.69 1.80 -6.82
CA THR A 15 -18.58 0.96 -6.00
C THR A 15 -18.75 -0.45 -6.60
N GLU A 16 -18.80 -0.57 -7.93
CA GLU A 16 -18.91 -1.87 -8.62
C GLU A 16 -17.60 -2.67 -8.74
N HIS A 17 -16.43 -2.02 -8.74
CA HIS A 17 -15.14 -2.71 -8.85
C HIS A 17 -14.64 -3.20 -7.48
N TRP A 18 -14.75 -2.36 -6.45
CA TRP A 18 -14.30 -2.68 -5.09
C TRP A 18 -15.34 -3.45 -4.27
N LYS A 19 -16.60 -3.48 -4.74
CA LYS A 19 -17.75 -4.28 -4.27
C LYS A 19 -18.00 -4.43 -2.76
N GLU A 20 -17.35 -3.69 -1.86
CA GLU A 20 -17.71 -3.78 -0.44
C GLU A 20 -17.81 -2.47 0.35
N GLN A 21 -17.23 -1.32 -0.06
CA GLN A 21 -17.40 -0.06 0.70
C GLN A 21 -17.44 1.20 -0.17
N SER A 22 -18.20 2.21 0.28
CA SER A 22 -18.28 3.52 -0.38
C SER A 22 -17.06 4.37 -0.04
N SER A 23 -16.72 5.35 -0.89
CA SER A 23 -15.57 6.25 -0.68
C SER A 23 -15.55 7.01 0.66
N GLU A 24 -16.69 7.09 1.34
CA GLU A 24 -16.87 7.75 2.64
C GLU A 24 -16.62 6.81 3.84
N GLN A 25 -16.51 5.51 3.62
CA GLN A 25 -16.24 4.51 4.67
C GLN A 25 -14.75 4.27 4.91
N TYR A 26 -13.89 4.78 4.01
CA TYR A 26 -12.44 4.68 4.17
C TYR A 26 -11.94 5.64 5.25
N LYS A 27 -11.30 5.07 6.27
CA LYS A 27 -10.74 5.84 7.40
C LYS A 27 -9.42 6.54 7.04
N ASP A 28 -8.72 6.07 6.00
CA ASP A 28 -7.44 6.62 5.54
C ASP A 28 -7.59 7.54 4.30
N PRO A 29 -7.30 8.85 4.44
CA PRO A 29 -7.27 9.81 3.32
C PRO A 29 -6.23 9.50 2.22
N ALA A 30 -5.12 8.83 2.56
CA ALA A 30 -4.08 8.46 1.59
C ALA A 30 -4.57 7.34 0.67
N LEU A 31 -5.21 6.32 1.23
CA LEU A 31 -5.89 5.25 0.50
C LEU A 31 -6.93 5.83 -0.48
N ALA A 32 -7.76 6.77 -0.02
CA ALA A 32 -8.75 7.43 -0.88
C ALA A 32 -8.12 8.23 -2.04
N LEU A 33 -6.89 8.72 -1.92
CA LEU A 33 -6.15 9.43 -2.97
C LEU A 33 -5.49 8.47 -3.96
N GLN A 34 -4.94 7.36 -3.47
CA GLN A 34 -4.31 6.31 -4.28
C GLN A 34 -5.36 5.55 -5.10
N MET A 35 -6.52 5.22 -4.52
CA MET A 35 -7.64 4.62 -5.24
C MET A 35 -8.19 5.52 -6.36
N LYS A 36 -8.12 6.86 -6.20
CA LYS A 36 -8.48 7.79 -7.27
C LYS A 36 -7.46 7.80 -8.41
N ARG A 37 -6.21 7.38 -8.17
CA ARG A 37 -5.14 7.29 -9.18
C ARG A 37 -5.17 5.97 -9.93
N SER A 38 -5.57 4.87 -9.30
CA SER A 38 -5.58 3.52 -9.90
C SER A 38 -6.72 3.25 -10.90
N VAL A 39 -7.65 4.19 -11.08
CA VAL A 39 -8.82 4.06 -11.97
C VAL A 39 -8.43 3.87 -13.45
N CYS A 40 -7.30 4.42 -13.90
CA CYS A 40 -6.88 4.30 -15.30
C CYS A 40 -6.45 2.86 -15.67
N ALA A 41 -6.25 1.97 -14.69
CA ALA A 41 -5.81 0.58 -14.89
C ALA A 41 -6.93 -0.47 -14.85
N ASN A 42 -8.19 -0.05 -14.73
CA ASN A 42 -9.30 -0.99 -14.55
C ASN A 42 -9.64 -1.73 -15.86
N ALA A 43 -9.39 -3.05 -15.88
CA ALA A 43 -9.63 -3.94 -17.02
C ALA A 43 -11.09 -4.03 -17.48
N GLN A 44 -12.08 -3.57 -16.70
CA GLN A 44 -13.49 -3.52 -17.11
C GLN A 44 -13.85 -2.27 -17.90
N ILE A 45 -13.01 -1.22 -17.84
CA ILE A 45 -13.24 0.08 -18.51
C ILE A 45 -12.42 0.17 -19.80
N ASP A 46 -11.53 -0.81 -20.06
CA ASP A 46 -10.68 -0.90 -21.26
C ASP A 46 -9.92 0.41 -21.55
N ALA A 47 -9.52 1.12 -20.48
CA ALA A 47 -8.90 2.43 -20.56
C ALA A 47 -7.40 2.38 -20.87
N CYS A 48 -6.73 1.32 -20.42
CA CYS A 48 -5.34 0.96 -20.69
C CYS A 48 -5.22 -0.59 -20.64
N GLY A 49 -4.46 -1.20 -21.55
CA GLY A 49 -4.08 -2.61 -21.41
C GLY A 49 -3.15 -2.81 -20.21
N VAL A 50 -3.19 -3.96 -19.52
CA VAL A 50 -2.31 -4.24 -18.36
C VAL A 50 -0.82 -4.05 -18.70
N ASP A 51 -0.43 -4.37 -19.94
CA ASP A 51 0.93 -4.20 -20.46
C ASP A 51 1.30 -2.75 -20.84
N GLU A 52 0.32 -1.84 -20.82
CA GLU A 52 0.50 -0.41 -21.09
C GLU A 52 0.59 0.42 -19.81
N LEU A 53 0.46 -0.23 -18.66
CA LEU A 53 0.56 0.39 -17.35
C LEU A 53 2.03 0.42 -16.88
N PRO A 54 2.44 1.47 -16.14
CA PRO A 54 3.75 1.49 -15.48
C PRO A 54 3.98 0.25 -14.60
N ASN A 55 5.25 -0.09 -14.32
CA ASN A 55 5.61 -1.23 -13.48
C ASN A 55 4.89 -1.25 -12.11
N GLU A 56 4.52 -0.06 -11.58
CA GLU A 56 3.68 0.17 -10.39
C GLU A 56 2.31 -0.54 -10.43
N TYR A 57 1.88 -1.03 -11.60
CA TYR A 57 0.63 -1.77 -11.80
C TYR A 57 0.83 -3.27 -12.04
N SER A 58 2.08 -3.74 -11.99
CA SER A 58 2.38 -5.17 -12.03
C SER A 58 1.72 -5.84 -10.82
N PRO A 59 1.06 -7.01 -11.00
CA PRO A 59 0.42 -7.68 -9.88
C PRO A 59 1.45 -8.05 -8.82
N LEU A 60 1.13 -7.74 -7.56
CA LEU A 60 1.96 -8.16 -6.43
C LEU A 60 2.11 -9.68 -6.43
N THR A 61 3.34 -10.16 -6.29
CA THR A 61 3.62 -11.59 -6.18
C THR A 61 3.84 -12.00 -4.72
N ALA A 62 3.80 -13.31 -4.44
CA ALA A 62 4.05 -13.83 -3.11
C ALA A 62 5.56 -13.97 -2.79
N ASP A 63 6.42 -13.33 -3.57
CA ASP A 63 7.84 -13.24 -3.28
C ASP A 63 8.08 -12.39 -2.02
N GLU A 64 9.02 -12.81 -1.18
CA GLU A 64 9.31 -12.15 0.10
C GLU A 64 9.85 -10.73 -0.09
N CYS A 65 10.62 -10.49 -1.17
CA CYS A 65 11.11 -9.16 -1.48
C CYS A 65 9.96 -8.26 -1.96
N ASP A 66 9.16 -8.72 -2.93
CA ASP A 66 8.00 -7.97 -3.43
C ASP A 66 7.02 -7.61 -2.30
N MET A 67 6.74 -8.56 -1.39
CA MET A 67 5.88 -8.32 -0.22
C MET A 67 6.50 -7.31 0.74
N CYS A 68 7.81 -7.40 0.99
CA CYS A 68 8.52 -6.46 1.84
C CYS A 68 8.45 -5.05 1.27
N GLU A 69 8.78 -4.86 -0.01
CA GLU A 69 8.80 -3.54 -0.65
C GLU A 69 7.40 -2.93 -0.64
N ALA A 70 6.37 -3.71 -1.00
CA ALA A 70 4.97 -3.29 -0.96
C ALA A 70 4.55 -2.80 0.43
N LEU A 71 4.84 -3.59 1.47
CA LEU A 71 4.51 -3.23 2.85
C LEU A 71 5.28 -2.00 3.32
N VAL A 72 6.58 -1.90 3.02
CA VAL A 72 7.39 -0.75 3.44
C VAL A 72 6.93 0.53 2.79
N ILE A 73 6.59 0.50 1.50
CA ILE A 73 6.01 1.64 0.77
C ILE A 73 4.70 2.06 1.44
N ASP A 74 3.77 1.13 1.65
CA ASP A 74 2.47 1.42 2.24
C ASP A 74 2.59 2.01 3.65
N LEU A 75 3.40 1.39 4.50
CA LEU A 75 3.64 1.85 5.85
C LEU A 75 4.33 3.21 5.88
N TYR A 76 5.28 3.46 5.00
CA TYR A 76 5.92 4.77 4.89
C TYR A 76 4.94 5.85 4.44
N GLN A 77 4.05 5.55 3.49
CA GLN A 77 3.00 6.48 3.06
C GLN A 77 1.98 6.76 4.18
N MET A 78 1.58 5.76 4.96
CA MET A 78 0.75 5.95 6.16
C MET A 78 1.45 6.86 7.18
N VAL A 79 2.72 6.61 7.47
CA VAL A 79 3.50 7.39 8.43
C VAL A 79 3.74 8.82 7.96
N SER A 80 4.14 9.02 6.71
CA SER A 80 4.49 10.33 6.16
C SER A 80 3.28 11.25 5.99
N SER A 81 2.11 10.66 5.72
CA SER A 81 0.83 11.37 5.60
C SER A 81 0.14 11.63 6.95
N SER A 82 0.55 10.92 8.01
CA SER A 82 -0.05 11.03 9.34
C SER A 82 0.19 12.39 10.00
N VAL A 83 -0.84 12.87 10.72
CA VAL A 83 -0.74 14.01 11.62
C VAL A 83 0.06 13.65 12.89
N ASP A 84 -0.01 12.38 13.31
CA ASP A 84 0.72 11.87 14.46
C ASP A 84 2.19 11.65 14.08
N ARG A 85 3.10 12.41 14.71
CA ARG A 85 4.56 12.33 14.49
C ARG A 85 5.31 11.97 15.77
N PRO A 86 5.15 10.75 16.30
CA PRO A 86 5.79 10.35 17.53
C PRO A 86 7.31 10.24 17.36
N ASN A 87 8.05 10.78 18.32
CA ASN A 87 9.51 10.61 18.41
C ASN A 87 9.93 9.65 19.55
N LYS A 88 8.94 9.07 20.24
CA LYS A 88 9.11 8.12 21.34
C LYS A 88 8.04 7.04 21.26
N ALA A 89 8.46 5.80 21.46
CA ALA A 89 7.56 4.67 21.62
C ALA A 89 6.65 4.84 22.85
N LYS A 90 5.52 4.13 22.85
CA LYS A 90 4.57 4.03 23.97
C LYS A 90 3.93 5.37 24.39
N THR A 91 3.62 6.21 23.40
CA THR A 91 2.84 7.44 23.58
C THR A 91 1.52 7.31 22.83
N ASP A 92 0.49 8.08 23.18
CA ASP A 92 -0.81 7.99 22.49
C ASP A 92 -0.71 8.19 20.96
N PRO A 93 0.06 9.17 20.44
CA PRO A 93 0.28 9.30 19.00
C PRO A 93 0.97 8.08 18.38
N TYR A 94 1.89 7.46 19.12
CA TYR A 94 2.53 6.22 18.68
C TYR A 94 1.53 5.06 18.59
N PHE A 95 0.72 4.85 19.63
CA PHE A 95 -0.27 3.76 19.62
C PHE A 95 -1.33 3.93 18.54
N ARG A 96 -1.77 5.17 18.26
CA ARG A 96 -2.69 5.43 17.15
C ARG A 96 -2.05 5.11 15.79
N LEU A 97 -0.82 5.58 15.57
CA LEU A 97 -0.10 5.33 14.32
C LEU A 97 0.16 3.84 14.10
N VAL A 98 0.65 3.13 15.13
CA VAL A 98 0.86 1.68 15.07
C VAL A 98 -0.45 0.93 14.84
N GLY A 99 -1.56 1.37 15.44
CA GLY A 99 -2.88 0.77 15.19
C GLY A 99 -3.34 0.90 13.74
N MET A 100 -3.01 1.99 13.05
CA MET A 100 -3.26 2.11 11.60
C MET A 100 -2.32 1.19 10.82
N MET A 101 -1.04 1.15 11.18
CA MET A 101 -0.05 0.30 10.52
C MET A 101 -0.41 -1.20 10.61
N SER A 102 -1.01 -1.66 11.72
CA SER A 102 -1.43 -3.06 11.87
C SER A 102 -2.55 -3.50 10.93
N GLU A 103 -3.24 -2.56 10.28
CA GLU A 103 -4.30 -2.85 9.30
C GLU A 103 -3.74 -2.98 7.86
N VAL A 104 -2.42 -2.87 7.65
CA VAL A 104 -1.80 -2.80 6.31
C VAL A 104 -2.13 -3.99 5.41
N CYS A 105 -2.16 -5.21 5.94
CA CYS A 105 -2.47 -6.40 5.15
C CYS A 105 -3.95 -6.47 4.75
N ASP A 106 -4.86 -6.00 5.61
CA ASP A 106 -6.29 -5.93 5.27
C ASP A 106 -6.54 -4.94 4.12
N GLU A 107 -5.70 -3.91 4.04
CA GLU A 107 -5.73 -2.89 2.99
C GLU A 107 -4.93 -3.24 1.73
N LEU A 108 -4.10 -4.30 1.77
CA LEU A 108 -3.21 -4.69 0.67
C LEU A 108 -3.92 -4.80 -0.69
N PRO A 109 -5.11 -5.44 -0.83
CA PRO A 109 -5.79 -5.55 -2.12
C PRO A 109 -6.28 -4.21 -2.67
N MET A 110 -6.38 -3.18 -1.82
CA MET A 110 -6.80 -1.84 -2.21
C MET A 110 -5.60 -0.97 -2.63
N ARG A 111 -4.40 -1.29 -2.12
CA ARG A 111 -3.15 -0.57 -2.38
C ARG A 111 -2.39 -1.14 -3.57
N HIS A 112 -2.50 -2.44 -3.82
CA HIS A 112 -1.80 -3.16 -4.87
C HIS A 112 -2.76 -3.90 -5.81
N PRO A 113 -2.50 -3.93 -7.12
CA PRO A 113 -3.20 -4.82 -8.04
C PRO A 113 -2.93 -6.28 -7.66
N ILE A 114 -4.00 -7.04 -7.42
CA ILE A 114 -3.91 -8.46 -7.07
C ILE A 114 -4.83 -9.27 -7.99
N ARG A 115 -4.32 -10.36 -8.56
CA ARG A 115 -5.16 -11.28 -9.33
C ARG A 115 -6.16 -11.97 -8.41
N LYS A 116 -7.41 -12.09 -8.85
CA LYS A 116 -8.49 -12.69 -8.05
C LYS A 116 -8.15 -14.08 -7.49
N ALA A 117 -7.42 -14.90 -8.26
CA ALA A 117 -7.03 -16.25 -7.83
C ALA A 117 -5.93 -16.25 -6.74
N GLU A 118 -5.14 -15.18 -6.64
CA GLU A 118 -3.99 -15.05 -5.75
C GLU A 118 -4.34 -14.25 -4.48
N ARG A 119 -5.52 -13.65 -4.40
CA ARG A 119 -5.94 -12.78 -3.28
C ARG A 119 -5.87 -13.45 -1.90
N GLY A 120 -6.40 -14.66 -1.78
CA GLY A 120 -6.35 -15.40 -0.50
C GLY A 120 -4.91 -15.69 -0.07
N PRO A 121 -4.11 -16.37 -0.92
CA PRO A 121 -2.70 -16.64 -0.65
C PRO A 121 -1.88 -15.39 -0.33
N LEU A 122 -2.05 -14.29 -1.06
CA LEU A 122 -1.28 -13.05 -0.81
C LEU A 122 -1.63 -12.39 0.52
N LEU A 123 -2.91 -12.44 0.93
CA LEU A 123 -3.31 -11.94 2.25
C LEU A 123 -2.70 -12.77 3.37
N GLU A 124 -2.69 -14.10 3.21
CA GLU A 124 -2.05 -15.03 4.15
C GLU A 124 -0.53 -14.77 4.21
N SER A 125 0.15 -14.66 3.06
CA SER A 125 1.58 -14.32 3.01
C SER A 125 1.89 -12.96 3.62
N CYS A 126 1.03 -11.96 3.42
CA CYS A 126 1.19 -10.65 4.04
C CYS A 126 1.08 -10.75 5.57
N GLN A 127 0.09 -11.47 6.07
CA GLN A 127 -0.12 -11.66 7.51
C GLN A 127 1.06 -12.41 8.14
N ASP A 128 1.53 -13.49 7.51
CA ASP A 128 2.70 -14.24 7.95
C ASP A 128 3.95 -13.33 8.00
N PHE A 129 4.17 -12.53 6.94
CA PHE A 129 5.27 -11.58 6.88
C PHE A 129 5.17 -10.51 7.97
N TRP A 130 3.97 -9.94 8.17
CA TRP A 130 3.71 -8.96 9.21
C TRP A 130 4.02 -9.53 10.58
N ASP A 131 3.50 -10.71 10.90
CA ASP A 131 3.72 -11.37 12.19
C ASP A 131 5.21 -11.66 12.45
N GLU A 132 5.96 -12.03 11.40
CA GLU A 132 7.40 -12.27 11.52
C GLU A 132 8.22 -10.98 11.72
N HIS A 133 7.84 -9.90 11.05
CA HIS A 133 8.65 -8.68 10.96
C HIS A 133 8.07 -7.44 11.64
N GLU A 134 6.91 -7.56 12.31
CA GLU A 134 6.16 -6.45 12.94
C GLU A 134 7.09 -5.52 13.72
N HIS A 135 7.91 -6.06 14.62
CA HIS A 135 8.77 -5.25 15.47
C HIS A 135 9.76 -4.37 14.68
N THR A 136 10.22 -4.85 13.53
CA THR A 136 11.11 -4.08 12.65
C THR A 136 10.32 -3.07 11.83
N LEU A 137 9.19 -3.45 11.27
CA LEU A 137 8.31 -2.57 10.48
C LEU A 137 7.80 -1.40 11.33
N LEU A 138 7.40 -1.63 12.58
CA LEU A 138 6.93 -0.59 13.51
C LEU A 138 8.00 0.47 13.85
N LYS A 139 9.28 0.25 13.53
CA LYS A 139 10.31 1.30 13.65
C LYS A 139 10.05 2.47 12.71
N LEU A 140 9.34 2.26 11.59
CA LEU A 140 8.92 3.32 10.67
C LEU A 140 8.08 4.39 11.39
N ALA A 141 7.24 4.00 12.36
CA ALA A 141 6.44 4.95 13.14
C ALA A 141 7.30 5.99 13.88
N LEU A 142 8.54 5.67 14.22
CA LEU A 142 9.48 6.55 14.93
C LEU A 142 10.52 7.16 13.98
N LYS A 143 10.83 6.46 12.88
CA LYS A 143 11.81 6.87 11.88
C LYS A 143 11.09 7.34 10.62
N HIS A 144 10.68 8.60 10.65
CA HIS A 144 9.99 9.30 9.55
C HIS A 144 10.90 9.62 8.36
N ASP A 145 12.10 9.04 8.30
CA ASP A 145 13.07 9.35 7.28
C ASP A 145 12.97 8.34 6.12
N ALA A 146 12.97 8.85 4.88
CA ALA A 146 12.86 8.02 3.69
C ALA A 146 14.04 7.03 3.56
N SER A 147 15.25 7.40 3.99
CA SER A 147 16.43 6.53 3.83
C SER A 147 16.34 5.25 4.66
N PHE A 148 15.67 5.28 5.81
CA PHE A 148 15.40 4.09 6.60
C PHE A 148 14.38 3.17 5.91
N ALA A 149 13.36 3.73 5.25
CA ALA A 149 12.42 2.95 4.46
C ALA A 149 13.11 2.32 3.23
N GLN A 150 13.95 3.09 2.52
CA GLN A 150 14.68 2.61 1.33
C GLN A 150 15.51 1.35 1.59
N GLY A 151 16.22 1.30 2.72
CA GLY A 151 17.07 0.17 3.08
C GLY A 151 16.39 -0.89 3.94
N LEU A 152 15.07 -0.82 4.20
CA LEU A 152 14.46 -1.73 5.16
C LEU A 152 14.47 -3.18 4.66
N CYS A 153 14.12 -3.41 3.39
CA CYS A 153 14.05 -4.75 2.83
C CYS A 153 15.43 -5.34 2.49
N SER A 154 16.38 -4.52 2.04
CA SER A 154 17.75 -4.95 1.73
C SER A 154 18.67 -4.90 2.95
N ASP A 155 18.91 -3.71 3.51
CA ASP A 155 19.95 -3.55 4.55
C ASP A 155 19.53 -4.09 5.93
N VAL A 156 18.23 -4.07 6.26
CA VAL A 156 17.74 -4.45 7.60
C VAL A 156 17.21 -5.88 7.65
N LEU A 157 16.46 -6.31 6.62
CA LEU A 157 15.85 -7.63 6.56
C LEU A 157 16.60 -8.62 5.66
N ASP A 158 17.52 -8.16 4.79
CA ASP A 158 18.31 -9.01 3.88
C ASP A 158 17.45 -9.89 2.95
N LEU A 159 16.29 -9.35 2.52
CA LEU A 159 15.32 -10.03 1.65
C LEU A 159 15.48 -9.63 0.18
N CYS A 160 15.95 -8.40 -0.07
CA CYS A 160 16.08 -7.82 -1.40
C CYS A 160 17.53 -7.51 -1.75
N ASP A 161 17.91 -7.69 -3.01
CA ASP A 161 19.23 -7.32 -3.53
C ASP A 161 19.44 -5.79 -3.63
N GLY A 162 18.36 -5.00 -3.57
CA GLY A 162 18.36 -3.56 -3.80
C GLY A 162 17.54 -2.77 -2.77
N SER A 163 17.79 -1.46 -2.71
CA SER A 163 17.00 -0.53 -1.92
C SER A 163 15.79 -0.04 -2.71
N ILE A 164 14.66 0.20 -2.03
CA ILE A 164 13.45 0.76 -2.63
C ILE A 164 13.79 2.13 -3.26
N PRO A 165 13.41 2.38 -4.52
CA PRO A 165 13.64 3.66 -5.18
C PRO A 165 13.00 4.84 -4.44
N LYS A 166 13.64 6.02 -4.50
CA LYS A 166 13.15 7.21 -3.78
C LYS A 166 11.82 7.74 -4.31
N ASP A 167 11.58 7.56 -5.60
CA ASP A 167 10.38 7.99 -6.30
C ASP A 167 9.15 7.14 -6.00
N GLU A 168 9.34 5.98 -5.36
CA GLU A 168 8.27 5.08 -4.92
C GLU A 168 7.83 5.32 -3.45
N LEU A 169 8.58 6.15 -2.70
CA LEU A 169 8.31 6.55 -1.31
C LEU A 169 7.71 7.96 -1.21
#